data_AF-A0A498EU23-F1
#
_entry.id   AF-A0A498EU23-F1
#
_cell.length_a   1.000
_cell.length_b   1.000
_cell.length_c   1.000
_cell.angle_alpha   90.00
_cell.angle_beta   90.00
_cell.angle_gamma   90.00
#
_symmetry.space_group_name_H-M   'P 1'
#
loop_
_entity.id
_entity.type
_entity.pdbx_description
1 polymer ?
#
loop_
_entity_poly.entity_id
_entity_poly.type
_entity_poly.pdbx_seq_one_letter_code
_entity_poly.pdbx_strand_id
1 'polypeptide(L)'
;MEYQTALDRALNVLPERNVEQERLTVPDPSGETDGAFTRLTNLGEIADALSRTPAHLHSAIQRTLGTSGQLEDDRARYSGSFSINDFEEAIDGYVE
;
A
#
# COMPACT_ATOMS: atom_id res chain seq x y z
N MET A 1 39.14 17.09 -6.24
CA MET A 1 38.76 17.40 -7.63
C MET A 1 38.09 16.20 -8.30
N GLU A 2 38.67 14.99 -8.22
CA GLU A 2 38.10 13.76 -8.79
C GLU A 2 36.63 13.45 -8.43
N TYR A 3 36.22 13.66 -7.17
CA TYR A 3 34.85 13.36 -6.74
C TYR A 3 33.80 14.25 -7.43
N GLN A 4 34.09 15.56 -7.56
CA GLN A 4 33.17 16.49 -8.23
C GLN A 4 33.02 16.12 -9.70
N THR A 5 34.14 15.83 -10.38
CA THR A 5 34.12 15.41 -11.79
C THR A 5 33.36 14.11 -12.00
N ALA A 6 33.49 13.13 -11.10
CA ALA A 6 32.73 11.89 -11.14
C ALA A 6 31.22 12.12 -10.91
N LEU A 7 30.87 13.00 -9.97
CA LEU A 7 29.50 13.37 -9.66
C LEU A 7 28.82 14.09 -10.82
N ASP A 8 29.48 15.08 -11.43
CA ASP A 8 28.95 15.83 -12.57
C ASP A 8 28.70 14.92 -13.79
N ARG A 9 29.60 13.97 -14.02
CA ARG A 9 29.42 12.96 -15.07
C ARG A 9 28.24 12.04 -14.75
N ALA A 10 28.08 11.59 -13.50
CA ALA A 10 26.96 10.76 -13.10
C ALA A 10 25.62 11.49 -13.26
N LEU A 11 25.54 12.75 -12.84
CA LEU A 11 24.32 13.57 -12.95
C LEU A 11 23.93 13.84 -14.41
N ASN A 12 24.90 14.07 -15.31
CA ASN A 12 24.62 14.29 -16.74
C ASN A 12 24.12 13.05 -17.49
N VAL A 13 24.41 11.84 -16.98
CA VAL A 13 24.00 10.58 -17.62
C VAL A 13 22.64 10.12 -17.08
N LEU A 14 22.17 10.69 -15.97
CA LEU A 14 20.84 10.39 -15.47
C LEU A 14 19.79 10.88 -16.47
N PRO A 15 18.82 10.03 -16.86
CA PRO A 15 17.70 10.47 -17.67
C PRO A 15 16.93 11.57 -16.94
N GLU A 16 16.35 12.51 -17.68
CA GLU A 16 15.46 13.54 -17.12
C GLU A 16 14.32 12.86 -16.35
N ARG A 17 14.42 12.89 -15.02
CA ARG A 17 13.39 12.37 -14.14
C ARG A 17 12.29 13.42 -14.07
N ASN A 18 11.29 13.30 -14.94
CA ASN A 18 9.98 13.88 -14.69
C ASN A 18 9.33 13.10 -13.54
N VAL A 19 9.91 13.20 -12.34
CA VAL A 19 9.26 12.76 -11.11
C VAL A 19 8.47 13.98 -10.67
N GLU A 20 7.24 14.09 -11.17
CA GLU A 20 6.25 14.86 -10.44
C GLU A 20 6.23 14.29 -9.02
N GLN A 21 6.70 15.07 -8.05
CA GLN A 21 6.55 14.75 -6.64
C GLN A 21 5.08 15.01 -6.28
N GLU A 22 4.18 14.22 -6.86
CA GLU A 22 2.83 14.15 -6.36
C GLU A 22 2.90 13.56 -4.97
N ARG A 23 2.26 14.21 -4.00
CA ARG A 23 2.14 13.63 -2.67
C ARG A 23 1.42 12.30 -2.83
N LEU A 24 2.00 11.25 -2.24
CA LEU A 24 1.34 9.95 -2.13
C LEU A 24 -0.05 10.17 -1.55
N THR A 25 -1.07 9.96 -2.37
CA THR A 25 -2.48 10.06 -1.96
C THR A 25 -3.03 8.64 -1.97
N VAL A 26 -3.09 8.04 -0.78
CA VAL A 26 -3.68 6.71 -0.60
C VAL A 26 -5.19 6.89 -0.45
N PRO A 27 -6.02 6.15 -1.20
CA PRO A 27 -7.47 6.21 -1.04
C PRO A 27 -7.90 5.63 0.32
N ASP A 28 -8.96 6.20 0.90
CA ASP A 28 -9.52 5.69 2.16
C ASP A 28 -10.01 4.24 2.00
N PRO A 29 -9.82 3.36 2.99
CA PRO A 29 -10.27 1.98 2.91
C PRO A 29 -11.79 1.87 2.89
N SER A 30 -12.31 1.02 2.01
CA SER A 30 -13.74 0.73 1.89
C SER A 30 -14.03 -0.71 2.29
N GLY A 31 -14.80 -0.87 3.37
CA GLY A 31 -15.03 -2.15 4.04
C GLY A 31 -16.51 -2.50 4.19
N GLU A 32 -16.83 -3.77 4.02
CA GLU A 32 -18.17 -4.34 4.22
C GLU A 32 -18.09 -5.47 5.24
N THR A 33 -18.73 -5.32 6.40
CA THR A 33 -18.79 -6.36 7.44
C THR A 33 -20.08 -7.15 7.32
N ASP A 34 -19.95 -8.47 7.21
CA ASP A 34 -21.06 -9.41 7.17
C ASP A 34 -20.81 -10.54 8.17
N GLY A 35 -21.46 -10.44 9.33
CA GLY A 35 -21.35 -11.41 10.41
C GLY A 35 -19.91 -11.57 10.92
N ALA A 36 -19.31 -12.72 10.62
CA ALA A 36 -17.99 -13.12 11.13
C ALA A 36 -16.83 -12.77 10.18
N PHE A 37 -17.07 -11.98 9.14
CA PHE A 37 -16.01 -11.54 8.21
C PHE A 37 -16.20 -10.09 7.78
N THR A 38 -15.09 -9.43 7.46
CA THR A 38 -15.07 -8.10 6.87
C THR A 38 -14.33 -8.15 5.54
N ARG A 39 -14.91 -7.52 4.52
CA ARG A 39 -14.37 -7.48 3.17
C ARG A 39 -13.85 -6.07 2.87
N LEU A 40 -12.58 -5.93 2.54
CA LEU A 40 -11.98 -4.70 2.02
C LEU A 40 -12.12 -4.70 0.49
N THR A 41 -12.91 -3.80 -0.06
CA THR A 41 -13.37 -3.81 -1.46
C THR A 41 -12.45 -3.07 -2.42
N ASN A 42 -11.59 -2.18 -1.92
CA ASN A 42 -10.66 -1.36 -2.71
C ASN A 42 -9.19 -1.64 -2.39
N LEU A 43 -8.85 -2.86 -1.95
CA LEU A 43 -7.47 -3.23 -1.63
C LEU A 43 -6.52 -3.05 -2.83
N GLY A 44 -6.97 -3.35 -4.04
CA GLY A 44 -6.20 -3.09 -5.27
C GLY A 44 -5.82 -1.63 -5.45
N GLU A 45 -6.80 -0.73 -5.33
CA GLU A 45 -6.58 0.71 -5.50
C GLU A 45 -5.58 1.25 -4.47
N ILE A 46 -5.68 0.79 -3.22
CA ILE A 46 -4.74 1.14 -2.15
C ILE A 46 -3.35 0.58 -2.46
N ALA A 47 -3.26 -0.68 -2.89
CA ALA A 47 -1.99 -1.31 -3.24
C ALA A 47 -1.31 -0.61 -4.43
N ASP A 48 -2.07 -0.21 -5.45
CA ASP A 48 -1.60 0.53 -6.61
C ASP A 48 -1.07 1.91 -6.21
N ALA A 49 -1.80 2.64 -5.36
CA ALA A 49 -1.34 3.92 -4.81
C ALA A 49 -0.01 3.77 -4.07
N LEU A 50 0.17 2.67 -3.33
CA LEU A 50 1.40 2.34 -2.61
C LEU A 50 2.50 1.72 -3.49
N SER A 51 2.26 1.55 -4.80
CA SER A 51 3.15 0.81 -5.71
C SER A 51 3.49 -0.59 -5.18
N ARG A 52 2.46 -1.33 -4.77
CA ARG A 52 2.53 -2.70 -4.22
C ARG A 52 1.56 -3.62 -4.92
N THR A 53 1.81 -4.92 -4.78
CA THR A 53 0.82 -5.92 -5.19
C THR A 53 -0.25 -6.05 -4.10
N PRO A 54 -1.51 -6.33 -4.47
CA PRO A 54 -2.58 -6.61 -3.52
C PRO A 54 -2.22 -7.74 -2.55
N ALA A 55 -1.51 -8.77 -3.02
CA ALA A 55 -1.04 -9.88 -2.20
C ALA A 55 -0.07 -9.45 -1.09
N HIS A 56 0.82 -8.48 -1.38
CA HIS A 56 1.77 -7.98 -0.40
C HIS A 56 1.04 -7.21 0.70
N LEU A 57 0.19 -6.25 0.33
CA LEU A 57 -0.57 -5.43 1.26
C LEU A 57 -1.57 -6.28 2.07
N HIS A 58 -2.23 -7.25 1.43
CA HIS A 58 -3.08 -8.24 2.09
C HIS A 58 -2.35 -8.96 3.23
N SER A 59 -1.14 -9.46 2.96
CA SER A 59 -0.35 -10.18 3.97
C SER A 59 0.12 -9.28 5.11
N ALA A 60 0.33 -7.99 4.86
CA ALA A 60 0.67 -7.01 5.89
C ALA A 60 -0.53 -6.77 6.80
N ILE A 61 -1.70 -6.48 6.23
CA ILE A 61 -2.95 -6.27 6.98
C ILE A 61 -3.30 -7.49 7.83
N GLN A 62 -3.16 -8.72 7.30
CA GLN A 62 -3.38 -9.94 8.08
C GLN A 62 -2.50 -10.03 9.33
N ARG A 63 -1.23 -9.63 9.21
CA ARG A 63 -0.29 -9.65 10.34
C ARG A 63 -0.63 -8.58 11.37
N THR A 64 -1.00 -7.39 10.93
CA THR A 64 -1.36 -6.27 11.81
C THR A 64 -2.65 -6.57 12.57
N LEU A 65 -3.68 -7.04 11.88
CA LEU A 65 -5.00 -7.33 12.47
C LEU A 65 -5.08 -8.71 13.13
N GLY A 66 -4.02 -9.53 13.04
CA GLY A 66 -3.99 -10.87 13.63
C GLY A 66 -5.06 -11.81 13.07
N THR A 67 -5.34 -11.73 11.77
CA THR A 67 -6.45 -12.43 11.12
C THR A 67 -6.00 -13.25 9.91
N SER A 68 -6.77 -14.31 9.61
CA SER A 68 -6.68 -15.01 8.34
C SER A 68 -7.61 -14.37 7.31
N GLY A 69 -7.24 -14.47 6.04
CA GLY A 69 -8.06 -13.94 4.96
C GLY A 69 -7.86 -14.64 3.63
N GLN A 70 -8.69 -14.22 2.67
CA GLN A 70 -8.68 -14.63 1.28
C GLN A 70 -8.58 -13.39 0.40
N LEU A 71 -7.87 -13.50 -0.72
CA LEU A 71 -7.71 -12.45 -1.71
C LEU A 71 -8.32 -12.93 -3.03
N GLU A 72 -9.26 -12.17 -3.57
CA GLU A 72 -9.97 -12.45 -4.83
C GLU A 72 -10.10 -11.15 -5.62
N ASP A 73 -9.60 -11.11 -6.86
CA ASP A 73 -9.75 -9.98 -7.80
C ASP A 73 -9.60 -8.60 -7.13
N ASP A 74 -8.47 -8.40 -6.44
CA ASP A 74 -8.11 -7.14 -5.77
C ASP A 74 -8.98 -6.73 -4.57
N ARG A 75 -9.77 -7.68 -4.06
CA ARG A 75 -10.55 -7.56 -2.82
C ARG A 75 -10.10 -8.58 -1.80
N ALA A 76 -10.04 -8.18 -0.54
CA ALA A 76 -9.67 -9.09 0.54
C ALA A 76 -10.83 -9.33 1.49
N ARG A 77 -11.04 -10.59 1.86
CA ARG A 77 -11.94 -11.00 2.94
C ARG A 77 -11.09 -11.39 4.14
N TYR A 78 -11.36 -10.80 5.29
CA TYR A 78 -10.69 -11.09 6.56
C TYR A 78 -11.68 -11.74 7.54
N SER A 79 -11.20 -12.69 8.34
CA SER A 79 -12.00 -13.36 9.35
C SER A 79 -12.09 -12.50 10.60
N GLY A 80 -13.28 -12.11 11.01
CA GLY A 80 -13.52 -11.16 12.10
C GLY A 80 -14.36 -9.97 11.67
N SER A 81 -14.62 -9.08 12.61
CA SER A 81 -15.33 -7.82 12.39
C SER A 81 -14.35 -6.68 12.61
N PHE A 82 -13.99 -5.99 11.54
CA PHE A 82 -13.09 -4.85 11.55
C PHE A 82 -13.83 -3.60 11.09
N SER A 83 -13.54 -2.48 11.73
CA SER A 83 -13.98 -1.16 11.31
C SER A 83 -13.09 -0.61 10.19
N ILE A 84 -13.54 0.48 9.55
CA ILE A 84 -12.70 1.19 8.57
C ILE A 84 -11.43 1.72 9.24
N ASN A 85 -11.53 2.28 10.44
CA ASN A 85 -10.39 2.75 11.21
C ASN A 85 -9.35 1.65 11.51
N ASP A 86 -9.77 0.41 11.74
CA ASP A 86 -8.82 -0.70 11.94
C ASP A 86 -7.99 -0.94 10.67
N PHE A 87 -8.60 -0.80 9.48
CA PHE A 87 -7.87 -0.88 8.22
C PHE A 87 -7.01 0.35 7.96
N GLU A 88 -7.48 1.55 8.28
CA GLU A 88 -6.69 2.78 8.19
C GLU A 88 -5.41 2.66 9.02
N GLU A 89 -5.53 2.29 10.30
CA GLU A 89 -4.37 2.13 11.19
C GLU A 89 -3.40 1.04 10.69
N ALA A 90 -3.94 -0.06 10.14
CA ALA A 90 -3.10 -1.12 9.57
C ALA A 90 -2.37 -0.71 8.29
N ILE A 91 -2.97 0.16 7.48
CA ILE A 91 -2.36 0.71 6.27
C ILE A 91 -1.35 1.80 6.62
N ASP A 92 -1.68 2.69 7.55
CA ASP A 92 -0.78 3.75 8.02
C ASP A 92 0.49 3.14 8.63
N GLY A 93 0.34 2.15 9.51
CA GLY A 93 1.49 1.43 10.09
C GLY A 93 2.31 0.62 9.08
N TYR A 94 1.80 0.41 7.86
CA TYR A 94 2.57 -0.17 6.76
C TYR A 94 3.41 0.87 5.99
N VAL A 95 2.95 2.12 5.97
CA VAL A 95 3.59 3.24 5.24
C VAL A 95 4.67 3.93 6.09
N GLU A 96 4.55 3.88 7.41
CA GLU A 96 5.53 4.44 8.38
C GLU A 96 6.91 3.75 8.38
#